data_AF-A0A554GTL6-F1
#
_entry.id   AF-A0A554GTL6-F1
#
_cell.length_a   1.000
_cell.length_b   1.000
_cell.length_c   1.000
_cell.angle_alpha   90.00
_cell.angle_beta   90.00
_cell.angle_gamma   90.00
#
_symmetry.space_group_name_H-M   'P 1'
#
loop_
_entity.id
_entity.type
_entity.pdbx_description
1 polymer ?
#
loop_
_entity_poly.entity_id
_entity_poly.type
_entity_poly.pdbx_seq_one_letter_code
_entity_poly.pdbx_strand_id
1 'polypeptide(L)'
;MELLLAAVMLAAAAFLLLSGMARQRRNERLVARRLRGQVIRESRIGSLLRLLGDTRIGQRSISLDSETQMLLNRIGWRRASKRSLFAACQVGVPVGLMVVVIVAQLLLFKGVEQPLIAPVFALGIGYLLPKRILAAVAQRRQKQVVVEISTFIPLLRILFESGMAVEQALRVLSLEGKDLLPVLSEEIRVVLVRVDSGLELGEELRKTAALLAVDELSDTCVILNQLIHQGGGALKSLLTLKQLIDDRRLTRLQEYISKLSAKMSVVMMVFLFPALLIVLAGPGFIAISRALGS
;
A
#
# COMPACT_ATOMS: atom_id res chain seq x y z
N MET A 1 -24.30 -29.97 18.80
CA MET A 1 -22.95 -29.60 19.29
C MET A 1 -21.86 -30.19 18.41
N GLU A 2 -21.89 -31.48 18.08
CA GLU A 2 -20.85 -32.13 17.25
C GLU A 2 -20.77 -31.61 15.80
N LEU A 3 -21.91 -31.33 15.17
CA LEU A 3 -21.96 -30.71 13.83
C LEU A 3 -21.39 -29.29 13.80
N LEU A 4 -21.47 -28.56 14.93
CA LEU A 4 -20.94 -27.21 15.09
C LEU A 4 -19.41 -27.23 15.18
N LEU A 5 -18.85 -28.16 15.94
CA LEU A 5 -17.41 -28.40 16.00
C LEU A 5 -16.85 -28.87 14.65
N ALA A 6 -17.54 -29.78 13.96
CA ALA A 6 -17.12 -30.27 12.65
C ALA A 6 -17.10 -29.15 11.58
N ALA A 7 -18.11 -28.28 11.58
CA ALA A 7 -18.19 -27.17 10.63
C ALA A 7 -17.15 -26.06 10.91
N VAL A 8 -16.91 -25.73 12.18
CA VAL A 8 -15.85 -24.78 12.57
C VAL A 8 -14.47 -25.34 12.25
N MET A 9 -14.25 -26.64 12.45
CA MET A 9 -12.99 -27.30 12.08
C MET A 9 -12.79 -27.37 10.57
N LEU A 10 -13.85 -27.61 9.78
CA LEU A 10 -13.77 -27.57 8.31
C LEU A 10 -13.55 -26.16 7.77
N ALA A 11 -14.20 -25.14 8.35
CA ALA A 11 -13.98 -23.75 7.97
C ALA A 11 -12.58 -23.26 8.36
N ALA A 12 -12.09 -23.64 9.55
CA ALA A 12 -10.73 -23.36 9.99
C ALA A 12 -9.69 -24.11 9.13
N ALA A 13 -9.95 -25.37 8.76
CA ALA A 13 -9.10 -26.15 7.87
C ALA A 13 -9.07 -25.56 6.45
N ALA A 14 -10.22 -25.16 5.90
CA ALA A 14 -10.29 -24.49 4.61
C ALA A 14 -9.59 -23.12 4.63
N PHE A 15 -9.73 -22.36 5.71
CA PHE A 15 -9.04 -21.08 5.92
C PHE A 15 -7.52 -21.26 6.07
N LEU A 16 -7.08 -22.27 6.80
CA LEU A 16 -5.66 -22.63 6.94
C LEU A 16 -5.07 -23.20 5.66
N LEU A 17 -5.84 -23.96 4.86
CA LEU A 17 -5.40 -24.44 3.55
C LEU A 17 -5.35 -23.33 2.52
N LEU A 18 -6.32 -22.41 2.49
CA LEU A 18 -6.30 -21.25 1.59
C LEU A 18 -5.18 -20.28 1.95
N SER A 19 -4.97 -20.00 3.24
CA SER A 19 -3.89 -19.15 3.72
C SER A 19 -2.52 -19.83 3.61
N GLY A 20 -2.46 -21.16 3.79
CA GLY A 20 -1.30 -22.01 3.57
C GLY A 20 -0.91 -22.07 2.10
N MET A 21 -1.85 -22.32 1.19
CA MET A 21 -1.62 -22.25 -0.27
C MET A 21 -1.24 -20.84 -0.72
N ALA A 22 -1.78 -19.79 -0.10
CA ALA A 22 -1.39 -18.40 -0.37
C ALA A 22 0.04 -18.08 0.14
N ARG A 23 0.46 -18.65 1.28
CA ARG A 23 1.83 -18.54 1.82
C ARG A 23 2.83 -19.39 1.02
N GLN A 24 2.45 -20.60 0.63
CA GLN A 24 3.27 -21.54 -0.14
C GLN A 24 3.49 -21.02 -1.57
N ARG A 25 2.46 -20.47 -2.22
CA ARG A 25 2.60 -19.75 -3.49
C ARG A 25 3.44 -18.47 -3.36
N ARG A 26 3.50 -17.84 -2.18
CA ARG A 26 4.38 -16.69 -1.91
C ARG A 26 5.85 -17.11 -1.85
N ASN A 27 6.15 -18.24 -1.22
CA ASN A 27 7.52 -18.77 -1.13
C ASN A 27 8.01 -19.34 -2.48
N GLU A 28 7.15 -20.03 -3.24
CA GLU A 28 7.49 -20.47 -4.60
C GLU A 28 7.72 -19.30 -5.56
N ARG A 29 6.97 -18.19 -5.40
CA ARG A 29 7.19 -16.95 -6.18
C ARG A 29 8.50 -16.24 -5.85
N LEU A 30 9.04 -16.41 -4.64
CA LEU A 30 10.33 -15.83 -4.24
C LEU A 30 11.51 -16.69 -4.73
N VAL A 31 11.36 -18.01 -4.74
CA VAL A 31 12.37 -18.95 -5.24
C VAL A 31 12.41 -18.96 -6.78
N ALA A 32 11.25 -18.94 -7.46
CA ALA A 32 11.17 -18.86 -8.91
C ALA A 32 11.68 -17.53 -9.49
N ARG A 33 11.65 -16.45 -8.69
CA ARG A 33 12.19 -15.13 -9.08
C ARG A 33 13.72 -15.08 -9.17
N ARG A 34 14.44 -15.99 -8.52
CA ARG A 34 15.92 -16.02 -8.58
C ARG A 34 16.48 -16.88 -9.71
N LEU A 35 15.67 -17.70 -10.37
CA LEU A 35 16.16 -18.75 -11.29
C LEU A 35 15.82 -18.57 -12.77
N ARG A 36 14.89 -17.69 -13.17
CA ARG A 36 14.58 -17.49 -14.60
C ARG A 36 14.29 -16.04 -14.96
N GLY A 37 15.23 -15.43 -15.68
CA GLY A 37 14.97 -14.26 -16.51
C GLY A 37 13.89 -14.58 -17.55
N GLN A 38 12.99 -13.63 -17.75
CA GLN A 38 12.03 -13.51 -18.85
C GLN A 38 11.21 -14.76 -19.25
N VAL A 39 9.93 -14.74 -18.92
CA VAL A 39 8.78 -14.58 -19.83
C VAL A 39 7.54 -14.86 -18.98
N ILE A 40 6.65 -13.87 -18.90
CA ILE A 40 5.38 -13.94 -18.18
C ILE A 40 4.51 -14.97 -18.91
N ARG A 41 4.59 -16.25 -18.49
CA ARG A 41 3.65 -17.27 -18.95
C ARG A 41 2.33 -17.06 -18.21
N GLU A 42 1.36 -16.50 -18.92
CA GLU A 42 -0.01 -16.31 -18.47
C GLU A 42 -0.57 -17.65 -17.94
N SER A 43 -1.03 -17.64 -16.68
CA SER A 43 -1.70 -18.78 -16.08
C SER A 43 -3.19 -18.77 -16.46
N ARG A 44 -3.77 -19.94 -16.75
CA ARG A 44 -5.20 -20.15 -17.12
C ARG A 44 -6.21 -19.57 -16.12
N ILE A 45 -5.77 -19.26 -14.90
CA ILE A 45 -6.56 -18.59 -13.87
C ILE A 45 -6.75 -17.11 -14.22
N GLY A 46 -5.74 -16.48 -14.82
CA GLY A 46 -5.82 -15.12 -15.35
C GLY A 46 -6.79 -14.98 -16.52
N SER A 47 -6.95 -16.00 -17.37
CA SER A 47 -7.92 -15.96 -18.48
C SER A 47 -9.36 -16.15 -17.98
N LEU A 48 -9.60 -17.04 -17.01
CA LEU A 48 -10.92 -17.19 -16.37
C LEU A 48 -11.31 -15.94 -15.56
N LEU A 49 -10.35 -15.33 -14.87
CA LEU A 49 -10.56 -14.05 -14.17
C LEU A 49 -10.80 -12.89 -15.15
N ARG A 50 -10.14 -12.87 -16.32
CA ARG A 50 -10.40 -11.88 -17.38
C ARG A 50 -11.81 -12.03 -17.95
N LEU A 51 -12.27 -13.27 -18.17
CA LEU A 51 -13.63 -13.55 -18.64
C LEU A 51 -14.71 -13.11 -17.64
N LEU A 52 -14.47 -13.31 -16.33
CA LEU A 52 -15.37 -12.78 -15.29
C LEU A 52 -15.32 -11.24 -15.19
N GLY A 53 -14.14 -10.65 -15.38
CA GLY A 53 -13.92 -9.20 -15.33
C GLY A 53 -14.46 -8.42 -16.55
N ASP A 54 -14.60 -9.06 -17.71
CA ASP A 54 -15.17 -8.46 -18.94
C ASP A 54 -16.70 -8.43 -18.96
N THR A 55 -17.37 -9.03 -17.97
CA THR A 55 -18.82 -8.92 -17.84
C THR A 55 -19.22 -7.46 -17.56
N ARG A 56 -20.23 -6.93 -18.26
CA ARG A 56 -20.73 -5.53 -18.21
C ARG A 56 -20.93 -4.94 -16.81
N ILE A 57 -21.03 -5.78 -15.77
CA ILE A 57 -21.21 -5.40 -14.35
C ILE A 57 -19.86 -5.00 -13.70
N GLY A 58 -18.75 -5.63 -14.08
CA GLY A 58 -17.40 -5.31 -13.56
C GLY A 58 -16.84 -4.01 -14.14
N GLN A 59 -17.15 -3.68 -15.40
CA GLN A 59 -16.77 -2.40 -16.00
C GLN A 59 -17.59 -1.22 -15.45
N ARG A 60 -18.87 -1.44 -15.10
CA ARG A 60 -19.78 -0.39 -14.59
C ARG A 60 -19.49 0.02 -13.14
N SER A 61 -19.05 -0.90 -12.28
CA SER A 61 -18.67 -0.57 -10.89
C SER A 61 -17.33 0.17 -10.81
N ILE A 62 -16.42 -0.04 -11.77
CA ILE A 62 -15.11 0.62 -11.84
C ILE A 62 -15.16 1.97 -12.56
N SER A 63 -16.12 2.16 -13.48
CA SER A 63 -16.31 3.45 -14.14
C SER A 63 -16.94 4.51 -13.22
N LEU A 64 -17.60 4.11 -12.12
CA LEU A 64 -18.31 5.03 -11.22
C LEU A 64 -17.48 5.53 -10.02
N ASP A 65 -16.44 4.80 -9.60
CA ASP A 65 -15.65 5.15 -8.41
C ASP A 65 -14.33 5.85 -8.83
N SER A 66 -14.38 7.17 -9.01
CA SER A 66 -13.23 8.02 -9.34
C SER A 66 -12.05 7.80 -8.40
N GLU A 67 -12.34 7.51 -7.13
CA GLU A 67 -11.38 7.17 -6.09
C GLU A 67 -10.61 5.88 -6.39
N THR A 68 -11.28 4.87 -6.93
CA THR A 68 -10.65 3.60 -7.32
C THR A 68 -9.74 3.82 -8.53
N GLN A 69 -10.12 4.66 -9.49
CA GLN A 69 -9.24 5.04 -10.61
C GLN A 69 -8.01 5.81 -10.13
N MET A 70 -8.17 6.75 -9.18
CA MET A 70 -7.05 7.45 -8.56
C MET A 70 -6.10 6.48 -7.87
N LEU A 71 -6.62 5.51 -7.10
CA LEU A 71 -5.81 4.50 -6.43
C LEU A 71 -5.08 3.59 -7.44
N LEU A 72 -5.74 3.12 -8.51
CA LEU A 72 -5.09 2.31 -9.53
C LEU A 72 -3.97 3.06 -10.27
N ASN A 73 -4.18 4.36 -10.53
CA ASN A 73 -3.17 5.22 -11.12
C ASN A 73 -1.97 5.42 -10.19
N ARG A 74 -2.21 5.62 -8.88
CA ARG A 74 -1.17 5.69 -7.85
C ARG A 74 -0.32 4.42 -7.74
N ILE A 75 -0.89 3.27 -8.11
CA ILE A 75 -0.20 1.97 -8.09
C ILE A 75 0.54 1.70 -9.42
N GLY A 76 0.58 2.62 -10.37
CA GLY A 76 1.29 2.44 -11.64
C GLY A 76 0.76 1.28 -12.50
N TRP A 77 -0.44 0.76 -12.21
CA TRP A 77 -1.08 -0.29 -13.00
C TRP A 77 -1.79 0.33 -14.21
N ARG A 78 -0.97 0.85 -15.14
CA ARG A 78 -1.42 1.42 -16.42
C ARG A 78 -1.79 0.36 -17.48
N ARG A 79 -1.31 -0.89 -17.36
CA ARG A 79 -1.70 -1.98 -18.29
C ARG A 79 -3.13 -2.47 -18.00
N ALA A 80 -3.98 -2.44 -19.04
CA ALA A 80 -5.37 -2.92 -19.02
C ALA A 80 -5.54 -4.31 -18.39
N SER A 81 -4.56 -5.20 -18.59
CA SER A 81 -4.57 -6.56 -18.02
C SER A 81 -4.45 -6.63 -16.49
N LYS A 82 -3.82 -5.65 -15.81
CA LYS A 82 -3.73 -5.66 -14.34
C LYS A 82 -4.95 -4.97 -13.71
N ARG A 83 -5.57 -4.04 -14.44
CA ARG A 83 -6.85 -3.42 -14.09
C ARG A 83 -7.98 -4.45 -14.10
N SER A 84 -8.04 -5.34 -15.10
CA SER A 84 -9.05 -6.41 -15.16
C SER A 84 -8.84 -7.51 -14.11
N LEU A 85 -7.60 -7.81 -13.73
CA LEU A 85 -7.29 -8.74 -12.62
C LEU A 85 -7.72 -8.20 -11.26
N PHE A 86 -7.56 -6.89 -11.04
CA PHE A 86 -8.08 -6.26 -9.82
C PHE A 86 -9.60 -6.17 -9.82
N ALA A 87 -10.21 -5.83 -10.96
CA ALA A 87 -11.66 -5.87 -11.16
C ALA A 87 -12.25 -7.25 -10.80
N ALA A 88 -11.64 -8.31 -11.31
CA ALA A 88 -12.04 -9.69 -11.06
C ALA A 88 -11.87 -10.08 -9.58
N CYS A 89 -10.87 -9.52 -8.89
CA CYS A 89 -10.67 -9.75 -7.45
C CYS A 89 -11.63 -8.92 -6.59
N GLN A 90 -11.91 -7.67 -6.98
CA GLN A 90 -12.82 -6.76 -6.30
C GLN A 90 -14.28 -7.21 -6.40
N VAL A 91 -14.66 -7.88 -7.50
CA VAL A 91 -15.99 -8.49 -7.65
C VAL A 91 -15.99 -9.95 -7.14
N GLY A 92 -14.93 -10.71 -7.40
CA GLY A 92 -14.86 -12.13 -7.04
C GLY A 92 -14.75 -12.40 -5.53
N VAL A 93 -14.07 -11.54 -4.77
CA VAL A 93 -13.95 -11.68 -3.31
C VAL A 93 -15.29 -11.47 -2.59
N PRO A 94 -16.05 -10.39 -2.80
CA PRO A 94 -17.35 -10.22 -2.15
C PRO A 94 -18.37 -11.27 -2.59
N VAL A 95 -18.39 -11.66 -3.88
CA VAL A 95 -19.29 -12.71 -4.38
C VAL A 95 -18.93 -14.07 -3.78
N GLY A 96 -17.64 -14.41 -3.70
CA GLY A 96 -17.17 -15.64 -3.06
C GLY A 96 -17.50 -15.68 -1.57
N LEU A 97 -17.34 -14.56 -0.85
CA LEU A 97 -17.65 -14.44 0.58
C LEU A 97 -19.17 -14.51 0.83
N MET A 98 -19.98 -13.90 -0.05
CA MET A 98 -21.44 -13.99 -0.04
C MET A 98 -21.91 -15.45 -0.22
N VAL A 99 -21.37 -16.18 -1.20
CA VAL A 99 -21.71 -17.58 -1.43
C VAL A 99 -21.32 -18.45 -0.24
N VAL A 100 -20.14 -18.24 0.35
CA VAL A 100 -19.70 -18.98 1.54
C VAL A 100 -20.61 -18.70 2.74
N VAL A 101 -21.04 -17.45 2.95
CA VAL A 101 -21.93 -17.07 4.06
C VAL A 101 -23.34 -17.63 3.85
N ILE A 102 -23.87 -17.61 2.62
CA ILE A 102 -25.18 -18.19 2.29
C ILE A 102 -25.16 -19.71 2.51
N VAL A 103 -24.12 -20.40 2.02
CA VAL A 103 -23.95 -21.85 2.20
C VAL A 103 -23.78 -22.20 3.69
N ALA A 104 -23.01 -21.40 4.44
CA ALA A 104 -22.86 -21.57 5.88
C ALA A 104 -24.19 -21.37 6.61
N GLN A 105 -25.01 -20.39 6.23
CA GLN A 105 -26.29 -20.09 6.86
C GLN A 105 -27.34 -21.19 6.58
N LEU A 106 -27.37 -21.73 5.37
CA LEU A 106 -28.21 -22.88 4.97
C LEU A 106 -27.82 -24.19 5.68
N LEU A 107 -26.54 -24.39 5.99
CA LEU A 107 -26.03 -25.60 6.65
C LEU A 107 -26.07 -25.51 8.19
N LEU A 108 -25.93 -24.31 8.78
CA LEU A 108 -25.76 -24.13 10.23
C LEU A 108 -27.00 -23.61 10.98
N PHE A 109 -27.91 -22.86 10.33
CA PHE A 109 -29.03 -22.21 11.03
C PHE A 109 -30.38 -22.41 10.33
N LYS A 110 -31.06 -23.52 10.62
CA LYS A 110 -32.50 -23.72 10.34
C LYS A 110 -33.33 -22.99 11.42
N GLY A 111 -33.46 -21.66 11.33
CA GLY A 111 -34.31 -20.89 12.26
C GLY A 111 -33.79 -19.50 12.62
N VAL A 112 -33.29 -18.74 11.64
CA VAL A 112 -32.92 -17.33 11.86
C VAL A 112 -34.14 -16.47 11.55
N GLU A 113 -34.65 -15.71 12.52
CA GLU A 113 -35.81 -14.82 12.34
C GLU A 113 -35.52 -13.63 11.41
N GLN A 114 -34.24 -13.33 11.17
CA GLN A 114 -33.78 -12.27 10.27
C GLN A 114 -32.68 -12.79 9.32
N PRO A 115 -33.04 -13.60 8.31
CA PRO A 115 -32.07 -14.29 7.45
C PRO A 115 -31.27 -13.35 6.54
N LEU A 116 -31.65 -12.07 6.44
CA LEU A 116 -31.08 -11.11 5.50
C LEU A 116 -29.95 -10.24 6.08
N ILE A 117 -29.81 -10.09 7.41
CA ILE A 117 -28.84 -9.16 8.00
C ILE A 117 -27.39 -9.66 7.88
N ALA A 118 -27.15 -10.94 8.18
CA ALA A 118 -25.82 -11.56 8.10
C ALA A 118 -25.20 -11.53 6.68
N PRO A 119 -25.92 -11.89 5.59
CA PRO A 119 -25.37 -11.83 4.24
C PRO A 119 -25.17 -10.39 3.73
N VAL A 120 -26.01 -9.42 4.16
CA VAL A 120 -25.83 -8.01 3.83
C VAL A 120 -24.59 -7.41 4.50
N PHE A 121 -24.34 -7.73 5.77
CA PHE A 121 -23.09 -7.33 6.45
C PHE A 121 -21.86 -8.00 5.83
N ALA A 122 -21.95 -9.29 5.47
CA ALA A 122 -20.86 -9.99 4.79
C ALA A 122 -20.53 -9.41 3.42
N LEU A 123 -21.54 -8.97 2.65
CA LEU A 123 -21.35 -8.22 1.41
C LEU A 123 -20.70 -6.86 1.65
N GLY A 124 -21.17 -6.11 2.66
CA GLY A 124 -20.60 -4.82 3.01
C GLY A 124 -19.12 -4.92 3.37
N ILE A 125 -18.76 -5.88 4.23
CA ILE A 125 -17.36 -6.14 4.61
C ILE A 125 -16.57 -6.69 3.44
N GLY A 126 -17.13 -7.62 2.66
CA GLY A 126 -16.50 -8.22 1.48
C GLY A 126 -16.21 -7.21 0.37
N TYR A 127 -17.02 -6.15 0.26
CA TYR A 127 -16.80 -5.05 -0.68
C TYR A 127 -15.78 -4.03 -0.16
N LEU A 128 -15.79 -3.74 1.16
CA LEU A 128 -14.83 -2.81 1.76
C LEU A 128 -13.40 -3.36 1.83
N LEU A 129 -13.25 -4.67 2.07
CA LEU A 129 -11.96 -5.33 2.26
C LEU A 129 -10.98 -5.13 1.07
N PRO A 130 -11.37 -5.40 -0.20
CA PRO A 130 -10.47 -5.20 -1.33
C PRO A 130 -10.12 -3.71 -1.54
N LYS A 131 -11.06 -2.77 -1.29
CA LYS A 131 -10.79 -1.33 -1.37
C LYS A 131 -9.74 -0.90 -0.33
N ARG A 132 -9.85 -1.38 0.92
CA ARG A 132 -8.87 -1.15 1.99
C ARG A 132 -7.50 -1.75 1.67
N ILE A 133 -7.45 -2.97 1.12
CA ILE A 133 -6.19 -3.61 0.72
C ILE A 133 -5.52 -2.83 -0.40
N LEU A 134 -6.29 -2.37 -1.40
CA LEU A 134 -5.78 -1.55 -2.49
C LEU A 134 -5.21 -0.23 -1.98
N ALA A 135 -5.95 0.47 -1.11
CA ALA A 135 -5.49 1.69 -0.49
C ALA A 135 -4.19 1.47 0.32
N ALA A 136 -4.10 0.37 1.07
CA ALA A 136 -2.89 0.02 1.81
C ALA A 136 -1.69 -0.27 0.88
N VAL A 137 -1.91 -0.96 -0.26
CA VAL A 137 -0.86 -1.21 -1.26
C VAL A 137 -0.44 0.08 -1.95
N ALA A 138 -1.39 0.95 -2.31
CA ALA A 138 -1.10 2.27 -2.87
C ALA A 138 -0.26 3.11 -1.92
N GLN A 139 -0.65 3.21 -0.64
CA GLN A 139 0.12 3.91 0.38
C GLN A 139 1.51 3.32 0.57
N ARG A 140 1.68 2.00 0.54
CA ARG A 140 3.00 1.36 0.61
C ARG A 140 3.88 1.76 -0.56
N ARG A 141 3.33 1.77 -1.78
CA ARG A 141 4.07 2.20 -2.97
C ARG A 141 4.43 3.69 -2.91
N GLN A 142 3.51 4.55 -2.47
CA GLN A 142 3.79 5.98 -2.28
C GLN A 142 4.92 6.21 -1.26
N LYS A 143 4.88 5.51 -0.12
CA LYS A 143 5.98 5.56 0.87
C LYS A 143 7.30 5.10 0.29
N GLN A 144 7.28 4.05 -0.53
CA GLN A 144 8.48 3.58 -1.21
C GLN A 144 9.04 4.63 -2.17
N VAL A 145 8.17 5.31 -2.93
CA VAL A 145 8.56 6.42 -3.81
C VAL A 145 9.21 7.56 -3.04
N VAL A 146 8.67 7.95 -1.88
CA VAL A 146 9.29 9.00 -1.03
C VAL A 146 10.72 8.63 -0.64
N VAL A 147 10.95 7.37 -0.26
CA VAL A 147 12.30 6.88 0.09
C VAL A 147 13.22 6.86 -1.13
N GLU A 148 12.72 6.37 -2.26
CA GLU A 148 13.47 6.33 -3.52
C GLU A 148 13.84 7.75 -4.00
N ILE A 149 12.97 8.74 -3.85
CA ILE A 149 13.25 10.14 -4.25
C ILE A 149 14.45 10.73 -3.50
N SER A 150 14.57 10.45 -2.19
CA SER A 150 15.71 10.90 -1.40
C SER A 150 17.04 10.36 -1.92
N THR A 151 17.05 9.16 -2.51
CA THR A 151 18.25 8.57 -3.14
C THR A 151 18.41 9.01 -4.61
N PHE A 152 17.30 9.27 -5.31
CA PHE A 152 17.29 9.71 -6.70
C PHE A 152 17.94 11.09 -6.90
N ILE A 153 17.61 12.07 -6.05
CA ILE A 153 18.10 13.45 -6.20
C ILE A 153 19.63 13.55 -6.13
N PRO A 154 20.33 12.92 -5.17
CA PRO A 154 21.80 12.88 -5.17
C PRO A 154 22.40 12.23 -6.41
N LEU A 155 21.83 11.12 -6.89
CA LEU A 155 22.35 10.45 -8.09
C LEU A 155 22.17 11.33 -9.33
N LEU A 156 20.99 11.93 -9.45
CA LEU A 156 20.67 12.88 -10.52
C LEU A 156 21.63 14.07 -10.49
N ARG A 157 21.94 14.62 -9.31
CA ARG A 157 22.93 15.68 -9.12
C ARG A 157 24.32 15.28 -9.64
N ILE A 158 24.80 14.08 -9.31
CA ILE A 158 26.12 13.60 -9.77
C ILE A 158 26.17 13.54 -11.30
N LEU A 159 25.10 13.04 -11.94
CA LEU A 159 25.00 13.00 -13.40
C LEU A 159 24.97 14.41 -14.01
N PHE A 160 24.28 15.36 -13.40
CA PHE A 160 24.31 16.77 -13.84
C PHE A 160 25.67 17.44 -13.64
N GLU A 161 26.38 17.16 -12.55
CA GLU A 161 27.73 17.69 -12.32
C GLU A 161 28.71 17.21 -13.40
N SER A 162 28.48 16.03 -13.98
CA SER A 162 29.24 15.55 -15.16
C SER A 162 28.86 16.21 -16.49
N GLY A 163 27.91 17.15 -16.50
CA GLY A 163 27.45 17.86 -17.70
C GLY A 163 26.38 17.12 -18.52
N MET A 164 25.76 16.07 -17.98
CA MET A 164 24.68 15.37 -18.69
C MET A 164 23.41 16.24 -18.78
N ALA A 165 22.76 16.20 -19.94
CA ALA A 165 21.41 16.75 -20.09
C ALA A 165 20.39 15.97 -19.24
N VAL A 166 19.32 16.64 -18.82
CA VAL A 166 18.29 16.08 -17.92
C VAL A 166 17.73 14.76 -18.43
N GLU A 167 17.37 14.72 -19.71
CA GLU A 167 16.79 13.54 -20.34
C GLU A 167 17.77 12.36 -20.36
N GLN A 168 19.05 12.64 -20.65
CA GLN A 168 20.10 11.62 -20.66
C GLN A 168 20.34 11.07 -19.25
N ALA A 169 20.40 11.94 -18.24
CA ALA A 169 20.55 11.53 -16.85
C ALA A 169 19.37 10.65 -16.38
N LEU A 170 18.15 11.00 -16.78
CA LEU A 170 16.96 10.17 -16.53
C LEU A 170 17.04 8.81 -17.23
N ARG A 171 17.56 8.76 -18.46
CA ARG A 171 17.74 7.50 -19.20
C ARG A 171 18.74 6.58 -18.52
N VAL A 172 19.88 7.11 -18.07
CA VAL A 172 20.87 6.38 -17.27
C VAL A 172 20.23 5.86 -15.97
N LEU A 173 19.55 6.73 -15.21
CA LEU A 173 18.86 6.34 -13.97
C LEU A 173 17.77 5.29 -14.18
N SER A 174 17.08 5.31 -15.33
CA SER A 174 16.07 4.30 -15.66
C SER A 174 16.66 2.91 -15.94
N LEU A 175 17.92 2.84 -16.38
CA LEU A 175 18.61 1.60 -16.75
C LEU A 175 19.43 1.05 -15.58
N GLU A 176 20.28 1.89 -14.99
CA GLU A 176 21.23 1.53 -13.94
C GLU A 176 20.62 1.68 -12.53
N GLY A 177 19.67 2.60 -12.35
CA GLY A 177 19.04 2.84 -11.06
C GLY A 177 18.00 1.80 -10.65
N LYS A 178 17.78 0.72 -11.42
CA LYS A 178 16.71 -0.27 -11.13
C LYS A 178 16.85 -0.98 -9.80
N ASP A 179 18.09 -1.22 -9.35
CA ASP A 179 18.34 -1.92 -8.09
C ASP A 179 18.12 -1.01 -6.88
N LEU A 180 18.43 0.28 -7.01
CA LEU A 180 18.28 1.28 -5.95
C LEU A 180 16.88 1.90 -5.91
N LEU A 181 16.28 2.09 -7.09
CA LEU A 181 15.06 2.87 -7.33
C LEU A 181 14.09 2.08 -8.21
N PRO A 182 13.61 0.89 -7.79
CA PRO A 182 12.82 0.02 -8.64
C PRO A 182 11.46 0.60 -9.05
N VAL A 183 10.85 1.47 -8.22
CA VAL A 183 9.56 2.09 -8.56
C VAL A 183 9.77 3.30 -9.46
N LEU A 184 10.71 4.19 -9.12
CA LEU A 184 10.99 5.37 -9.94
C LEU A 184 11.55 5.00 -11.32
N SER A 185 12.46 4.02 -11.41
CA SER A 185 13.04 3.59 -12.69
C SER A 185 11.98 3.09 -13.68
N GLU A 186 10.98 2.34 -13.21
CA GLU A 186 9.85 1.91 -14.04
C GLU A 186 8.97 3.09 -14.48
N GLU A 187 8.66 4.04 -13.58
CA GLU A 187 7.87 5.22 -13.94
C GLU A 187 8.62 6.14 -14.93
N ILE A 188 9.91 6.38 -14.69
CA ILE A 188 10.79 7.16 -15.59
C ILE A 188 10.86 6.47 -16.95
N ARG A 189 10.99 5.14 -17.00
CA ARG A 189 11.01 4.40 -18.26
C ARG A 189 9.71 4.59 -19.05
N VAL A 190 8.56 4.60 -18.38
CA VAL A 190 7.27 4.88 -19.04
C VAL A 190 7.20 6.31 -19.56
N VAL A 191 7.74 7.28 -18.82
CA VAL A 191 7.85 8.67 -19.27
C VAL A 191 8.76 8.77 -20.49
N LEU A 192 9.96 8.17 -20.45
CA LEU A 192 10.92 8.20 -21.56
C LEU A 192 10.35 7.61 -22.85
N VAL A 193 9.59 6.50 -22.77
CA VAL A 193 8.92 5.91 -23.96
C VAL A 193 7.91 6.89 -24.59
N ARG A 194 7.25 7.71 -23.77
CA ARG A 194 6.30 8.72 -24.26
C ARG A 194 7.03 9.92 -24.87
N VAL A 195 8.16 10.30 -24.29
CA VAL A 195 9.03 11.35 -24.82
C VAL A 195 9.64 10.91 -26.16
N ASP A 196 10.08 9.65 -26.27
CA ASP A 196 10.53 9.03 -27.51
C ASP A 196 9.44 9.03 -28.60
N SER A 197 8.17 9.16 -28.21
CA SER A 197 7.02 9.29 -29.13
C SER A 197 6.72 10.75 -29.54
N GLY A 198 7.55 11.71 -29.14
CA GLY A 198 7.44 13.14 -29.48
C GLY A 198 6.70 14.00 -28.45
N LEU A 199 6.41 13.48 -27.25
CA LEU A 199 5.80 14.26 -26.16
C LEU A 199 6.85 15.03 -25.36
N GLU A 200 6.45 16.15 -24.78
CA GLU A 200 7.36 16.97 -23.98
C GLU A 200 7.67 16.33 -22.62
N LEU A 201 8.95 16.19 -22.29
CA LEU A 201 9.43 15.56 -21.05
C LEU A 201 8.86 16.25 -19.80
N GLY A 202 8.85 17.57 -19.76
CA GLY A 202 8.32 18.35 -18.63
C GLY A 202 6.85 18.06 -18.35
N GLU A 203 6.04 17.96 -19.41
CA GLU A 203 4.62 17.70 -19.30
C GLU A 203 4.33 16.27 -18.82
N GLU A 204 5.03 15.28 -19.36
CA GLU A 204 4.86 13.88 -18.96
C GLU A 204 5.37 13.57 -17.55
N LEU A 205 6.43 14.25 -17.10
CA LEU A 205 6.87 14.22 -15.72
C LEU A 205 5.79 14.77 -14.78
N ARG A 206 5.22 15.94 -15.10
CA ARG A 206 4.14 16.54 -14.31
C ARG A 206 2.89 15.65 -14.25
N LYS A 207 2.48 15.06 -15.38
CA LYS A 207 1.37 14.10 -15.42
C LYS A 207 1.65 12.89 -14.54
N THR A 208 2.88 12.37 -14.57
CA THR A 208 3.26 11.20 -13.78
C THR A 208 3.32 11.51 -12.29
N ALA A 209 3.82 12.69 -11.90
CA ALA A 209 3.78 13.16 -10.52
C ALA A 209 2.35 13.30 -9.99
N ALA A 210 1.44 13.90 -10.77
CA ALA A 210 0.03 14.03 -10.41
C ALA A 210 -0.67 12.67 -10.20
N LEU A 211 -0.28 11.65 -10.98
CA LEU A 211 -0.85 10.31 -10.88
C LEU A 211 -0.35 9.54 -9.66
N LEU A 212 0.92 9.69 -9.30
CA LEU A 212 1.48 9.05 -8.09
C LEU A 212 1.01 9.75 -6.81
N ALA A 213 0.65 11.04 -6.90
CA ALA A 213 0.17 11.87 -5.78
C ALA A 213 1.10 11.78 -4.56
N VAL A 214 2.39 12.02 -4.82
CA VAL A 214 3.45 12.12 -3.82
C VAL A 214 4.00 13.55 -3.90
N ASP A 215 3.90 14.30 -2.81
CA ASP A 215 4.26 15.72 -2.79
C ASP A 215 5.75 15.92 -3.11
N GLU A 216 6.64 15.10 -2.54
CA GLU A 216 8.07 15.14 -2.83
C GLU A 216 8.40 14.86 -4.31
N LEU A 217 7.59 14.04 -5.00
CA LEU A 217 7.76 13.79 -6.43
C LEU A 217 7.34 14.99 -7.26
N SER A 218 6.23 15.61 -6.88
CA SER A 218 5.72 16.82 -7.53
C SER A 218 6.73 17.96 -7.42
N ASP A 219 7.27 18.19 -6.21
CA ASP A 219 8.33 19.17 -5.94
C ASP A 219 9.57 18.89 -6.82
N THR A 220 9.97 17.61 -6.91
CA THR A 220 11.10 17.19 -7.74
C THR A 220 10.85 17.43 -9.23
N CYS A 221 9.67 17.09 -9.74
CA CYS A 221 9.33 17.29 -11.16
C CYS A 221 9.27 18.77 -11.56
N VAL A 222 8.81 19.66 -10.68
CA VAL A 222 8.82 21.11 -10.94
C VAL A 222 10.25 21.61 -11.12
N ILE A 223 11.16 21.21 -10.23
CA ILE A 223 12.57 21.61 -10.29
C ILE A 223 13.27 20.96 -11.48
N LEU A 224 12.92 19.72 -11.81
CA LEU A 224 13.43 19.04 -12.99
C LEU A 224 12.99 19.74 -14.28
N ASN A 225 11.75 20.21 -14.35
CA ASN A 225 11.27 21.00 -15.48
C ASN A 225 12.02 22.32 -15.61
N GLN A 226 12.33 22.97 -14.48
CA GLN A 226 13.17 24.17 -14.47
C GLN A 226 14.58 23.87 -14.98
N LEU A 227 15.17 22.72 -14.60
CA LEU A 227 16.47 22.27 -15.11
C LEU A 227 16.46 21.99 -16.62
N ILE A 228 15.36 21.48 -17.18
CA ILE A 228 15.23 21.26 -18.63
C ILE A 228 15.33 22.60 -19.39
N HIS A 229 14.70 23.64 -18.87
CA HIS A 229 14.65 24.95 -19.53
C HIS A 229 15.88 25.84 -19.25
N GLN A 230 16.45 25.77 -18.04
CA GLN A 230 17.51 26.66 -17.57
C GLN A 230 18.91 25.98 -17.55
N GLY A 231 18.98 24.67 -17.76
CA GLY A 231 20.22 23.91 -17.73
C GLY A 231 20.96 24.02 -16.39
N GLY A 232 22.29 24.18 -16.45
CA GLY A 232 23.16 24.25 -15.27
C GLY A 232 22.86 25.41 -14.31
N GLY A 233 22.18 26.47 -14.77
CA GLY A 233 21.77 27.59 -13.92
C GLY A 233 20.77 27.20 -12.81
N ALA A 234 20.02 26.12 -13.00
CA ALA A 234 19.06 25.60 -12.03
C ALA A 234 19.64 24.51 -11.10
N LEU A 235 20.94 24.21 -11.18
CA LEU A 235 21.59 23.26 -10.26
C LEU A 235 21.48 23.71 -8.79
N LYS A 236 21.48 25.02 -8.55
CA LYS A 236 21.24 25.61 -7.21
C LYS A 236 19.86 25.24 -6.67
N SER A 237 18.82 25.23 -7.51
CA SER A 237 17.47 24.82 -7.11
C SER A 237 17.42 23.34 -6.72
N LEU A 238 18.14 22.48 -7.43
CA LEU A 238 18.26 21.06 -7.10
C LEU A 238 18.96 20.84 -5.74
N LEU A 239 19.99 21.62 -5.44
CA LEU A 239 20.68 21.59 -4.16
C LEU A 239 19.75 21.99 -3.01
N THR A 240 18.99 23.07 -3.18
CA THR A 240 18.00 23.51 -2.18
C THR A 240 16.91 22.47 -1.96
N LEU A 241 16.43 21.80 -3.02
CA LEU A 241 15.47 20.70 -2.89
C LEU A 241 16.03 19.53 -2.09
N LYS A 242 17.28 19.14 -2.36
CA LYS A 242 17.95 18.06 -1.62
C LYS A 242 17.97 18.39 -0.12
N GLN A 243 18.44 19.59 0.24
CA GLN A 243 18.49 20.04 1.64
C GLN A 243 17.10 20.01 2.28
N LEU A 244 16.08 20.50 1.58
CA LEU A 244 14.71 20.51 2.06
C LEU A 244 14.17 19.10 2.33
N ILE A 245 14.48 18.11 1.49
CA ILE A 245 14.07 16.71 1.71
C ILE A 245 14.80 16.08 2.90
N ASP A 246 16.10 16.37 3.05
CA ASP A 246 16.89 15.92 4.20
C ASP A 246 16.36 16.51 5.50
N ASP A 247 16.04 17.82 5.51
CA ASP A 247 15.42 18.49 6.65
C ASP A 247 14.05 17.91 6.99
N ARG A 248 13.16 17.74 5.99
CA ARG A 248 11.85 17.08 6.17
C ARG A 248 12.01 15.67 6.75
N ARG A 249 13.05 14.94 6.37
CA ARG A 249 13.34 13.61 6.94
C ARG A 249 13.75 13.70 8.41
N LEU A 250 14.63 14.64 8.76
CA LEU A 250 15.03 14.88 10.15
C LEU A 250 13.84 15.29 11.01
N THR A 251 13.00 16.21 10.54
CA THR A 251 11.78 16.62 11.26
C THR A 251 10.84 15.44 11.49
N ARG A 252 10.60 14.61 10.47
CA ARG A 252 9.76 13.40 10.61
C ARG A 252 10.32 12.42 11.63
N LEU A 253 11.65 12.26 11.68
CA LEU A 253 12.32 11.42 12.68
C LEU A 253 12.19 12.01 14.08
N GLN A 254 12.37 13.33 14.23
CA GLN A 254 12.19 14.04 15.50
C GLN A 254 10.75 13.90 16.01
N GLU A 255 9.75 14.12 15.16
CA GLU A 255 8.35 13.91 15.52
C GLU A 255 8.06 12.47 15.96
N TYR A 256 8.63 11.49 15.26
CA TYR A 256 8.48 10.08 15.62
C TYR A 256 9.11 9.78 16.98
N ILE A 257 10.32 10.29 17.25
CA ILE A 257 11.01 10.15 18.54
C ILE A 257 10.20 10.82 19.65
N SER A 258 9.68 12.03 19.42
CA SER A 258 8.84 12.74 20.38
C SER A 258 7.56 11.97 20.69
N LYS A 259 6.89 11.40 19.69
CA LYS A 259 5.70 10.55 19.87
C LYS A 259 6.03 9.25 20.61
N LEU A 260 7.18 8.64 20.35
CA LEU A 260 7.64 7.47 21.09
C LEU A 260 7.92 7.79 22.55
N SER A 261 8.61 8.90 22.82
CA SER A 261 8.91 9.37 24.18
C SER A 261 7.62 9.61 24.98
N ALA A 262 6.65 10.31 24.38
CA ALA A 262 5.35 10.54 25.01
C ALA A 262 4.60 9.23 25.34
N LYS A 263 4.65 8.23 24.44
CA LYS A 263 4.04 6.91 24.71
C LYS A 263 4.70 6.20 25.90
N MET A 264 6.02 6.30 26.05
CA MET A 264 6.74 5.72 27.19
C MET A 264 6.30 6.37 28.50
N SER A 265 6.17 7.70 28.54
CA SER A 265 5.68 8.40 29.72
C SER A 265 4.26 7.98 30.12
N VAL A 266 3.35 7.82 29.16
CA VAL A 266 1.97 7.38 29.44
C VAL A 266 1.94 5.97 30.02
N VAL A 267 2.69 5.02 29.42
CA VAL A 267 2.80 3.66 29.95
C VAL A 267 3.33 3.71 31.38
N MET A 268 4.40 4.45 31.62
CA MET A 268 4.96 4.61 32.97
C MET A 268 3.95 5.18 33.97
N MET A 269 3.18 6.21 33.59
CA MET A 269 2.16 6.79 34.46
C MET A 269 1.09 5.77 34.85
N VAL A 270 0.59 5.00 33.88
CA VAL A 270 -0.48 4.01 34.10
C VAL A 270 -0.02 2.85 34.99
N PHE A 271 1.26 2.48 34.97
CA PHE A 271 1.78 1.39 35.82
C PHE A 271 2.29 1.87 37.18
N LEU A 272 2.96 3.02 37.24
CA LEU A 272 3.60 3.50 38.47
C LEU A 272 2.59 4.17 39.40
N PHE A 273 1.62 4.93 38.86
CA PHE A 273 0.63 5.65 39.68
C PHE A 273 -0.24 4.71 40.54
N PRO A 274 -0.81 3.60 40.01
CA PRO A 274 -1.56 2.65 40.84
C PRO A 274 -0.69 1.92 41.86
N ALA A 275 0.55 1.56 41.47
CA ALA A 275 1.49 0.92 42.39
C ALA A 275 1.82 1.85 43.57
N LEU A 276 2.03 3.14 43.30
CA LEU A 276 2.27 4.16 44.33
C LEU A 276 1.06 4.30 45.26
N LEU A 277 -0.16 4.35 44.73
CA LEU A 277 -1.39 4.42 45.54
C LEU A 277 -1.55 3.21 46.46
N ILE A 278 -1.26 1.99 45.97
CA ILE A 278 -1.34 0.76 46.78
C ILE A 278 -0.34 0.80 47.94
N VAL A 279 0.89 1.23 47.68
CA VAL A 279 1.95 1.30 48.71
C VAL A 279 1.65 2.38 49.75
N LEU A 280 1.17 3.55 49.32
CA LEU A 280 0.89 4.67 50.23
C LEU A 280 -0.41 4.48 51.03
N ALA A 281 -1.50 4.06 50.36
CA ALA A 281 -2.81 3.93 50.98
C ALA A 281 -3.04 2.58 51.68
N GLY A 282 -2.26 1.55 51.33
CA GLY A 282 -2.35 0.20 51.90
C GLY A 282 -2.42 0.16 53.42
N PRO A 283 -1.46 0.74 54.17
CA PRO A 283 -1.49 0.71 55.64
C PRO A 283 -2.65 1.50 56.23
N GLY A 284 -3.03 2.63 55.61
CA GLY A 284 -4.19 3.43 56.04
C GLY A 284 -5.52 2.68 55.89
N PHE A 285 -5.70 1.97 54.77
CA PHE A 285 -6.89 1.15 54.54
C PHE A 285 -6.98 0.00 55.54
N ILE A 286 -5.85 -0.66 55.86
CA ILE A 286 -5.78 -1.72 56.86
C ILE A 286 -6.13 -1.16 58.26
N ALA A 287 -5.61 0.01 58.62
CA ALA A 287 -5.90 0.64 59.91
C ALA A 287 -7.39 0.99 60.08
N ILE A 288 -8.01 1.58 59.06
CA ILE A 288 -9.45 1.92 59.08
C ILE A 288 -10.31 0.66 59.16
N SER A 289 -9.97 -0.39 58.40
CA SER A 289 -10.73 -1.65 58.42
C SER A 289 -10.72 -2.34 59.79
N ARG A 290 -9.61 -2.24 60.54
CA ARG A 290 -9.53 -2.77 61.90
C ARG A 290 -10.35 -1.95 62.90
N ALA A 291 -10.37 -0.62 62.74
CA ALA A 291 -11.10 0.27 63.65
C ALA A 291 -12.64 0.20 63.49
N LEU A 292 -13.13 -0.15 62.30
CA LEU A 292 -14.57 -0.34 62.03
C LEU A 292 -15.06 -1.77 62.30
N GLY A 293 -14.15 -2.74 62.42
CA GLY A 293 -14.47 -4.15 62.69
C GLY A 293 -14.51 -4.53 64.18
N SER A 294 -14.23 -3.58 65.08
CA SER A 294 -14.38 -3.69 66.54
C SER A 294 -15.57 -2.89 67.02
#